data_AF-A0A9E5JBM8-F1
#
_entry.id   AF-A0A9E5JBM8-F1
#
_cell.length_a   1.000
_cell.length_b   1.000
_cell.length_c   1.000
_cell.angle_alpha   90.00
_cell.angle_beta   90.00
_cell.angle_gamma   90.00
#
_symmetry.space_group_name_H-M   'P 1'
#
loop_
_entity.id
_entity.type
_entity.pdbx_description
1 polymer ?
#
loop_
_entity_poly.entity_id
_entity_poly.type
_entity_poly.pdbx_seq_one_letter_code
_entity_poly.pdbx_strand_id
1 'polypeptide(L)' 'MARITVEDCLEQIPNRFQLVLAATYRARMLSQGHTPRVESKNKPGVTALREIAAGKVGLEMLKKVN' A
#
# COMPACT_ATOMS: atom_id res chain seq x y z
N MET A 1 -11.64 -8.10 -12.42
CA MET A 1 -11.00 -7.81 -11.12
C MET A 1 -9.50 -7.89 -11.34
N ALA A 2 -8.82 -6.77 -11.58
CA ALA A 2 -7.39 -6.79 -11.91
C ALA A 2 -6.61 -7.39 -10.73
N ARG A 3 -6.00 -8.55 -10.99
CA ARG A 3 -5.23 -9.34 -10.03
C ARG A 3 -3.90 -8.61 -9.80
N ILE A 4 -3.81 -7.89 -8.68
CA ILE A 4 -2.55 -7.33 -8.20
C ILE A 4 -1.69 -8.48 -7.70
N THR A 5 -0.40 -8.51 -8.05
CA THR A 5 0.52 -9.54 -7.59
C THR A 5 1.47 -8.97 -6.53
N VAL A 6 2.11 -9.85 -5.77
CA VAL A 6 3.07 -9.41 -4.73
C VAL A 6 4.34 -8.90 -5.39
N GLU A 7 4.67 -9.46 -6.55
CA GLU A 7 5.80 -9.12 -7.41
C GLU A 7 5.75 -7.64 -7.81
N ASP A 8 4.57 -7.14 -8.25
CA ASP A 8 4.35 -5.73 -8.59
C ASP A 8 4.66 -4.79 -7.41
N CYS A 9 4.38 -5.25 -6.18
CA CYS A 9 4.65 -4.47 -4.97
C CYS A 9 6.13 -4.52 -4.57
N LEU A 10 6.81 -5.64 -4.84
CA LEU A 10 8.21 -5.85 -4.52
C LEU A 10 9.15 -5.05 -5.44
N GLU A 11 8.71 -4.70 -6.66
CA GLU A 11 9.43 -3.75 -7.52
C GLU A 11 9.57 -2.37 -6.86
N GLN A 12 8.60 -1.98 -6.03
CA GLN A 12 8.57 -0.68 -5.35
C GLN A 12 9.16 -0.75 -3.94
N ILE A 13 8.92 -1.85 -3.21
CA ILE A 13 9.47 -2.10 -1.88
C ILE A 13 10.08 -3.50 -1.84
N PRO A 14 11.39 -3.66 -2.11
CA PRO A 14 12.04 -4.98 -2.23
C PRO A 14 12.02 -5.79 -0.93
N ASN A 15 11.99 -5.12 0.21
CA ASN A 15 11.95 -5.78 1.51
C ASN A 15 10.51 -6.12 1.90
N ARG A 16 10.22 -7.43 1.98
CA ARG A 16 8.88 -7.96 2.31
C ARG A 16 8.35 -7.49 3.66
N PHE A 17 9.19 -7.33 4.67
CA PHE A 17 8.77 -6.85 5.98
C PHE A 17 8.39 -5.37 5.92
N GLN A 18 9.20 -4.55 5.25
CA GLN A 18 8.90 -3.14 5.04
C GLN A 18 7.65 -2.95 4.18
N LEU A 19 7.45 -3.79 3.17
CA LEU A 19 6.25 -3.81 2.34
C LEU A 19 5.00 -4.07 3.20
N VAL A 20 5.03 -5.12 4.03
CA VAL A 20 3.90 -5.44 4.92
C VAL A 20 3.62 -4.30 5.89
N LEU A 21 4.66 -3.71 6.50
CA LEU A 21 4.49 -2.58 7.42
C LEU A 21 3.92 -1.34 6.71
N ALA A 22 4.46 -0.97 5.55
CA ALA A 22 4.01 0.19 4.78
C ALA A 22 2.56 0.02 4.30
N ALA A 23 2.23 -1.17 3.77
CA ALA A 23 0.87 -1.52 3.36
C ALA A 23 -0.11 -1.51 4.54
N THR A 24 0.29 -2.03 5.70
CA THR A 24 -0.54 -2.02 6.92
C THR A 24 -0.82 -0.60 7.41
N TYR A 25 0.21 0.24 7.46
CA TYR A 25 0.06 1.62 7.88
C TYR A 25 -0.87 2.38 6.93
N ARG A 26 -0.66 2.22 5.62
CA ARG A 26 -1.53 2.85 4.62
C ARG A 26 -2.97 2.32 4.67
N ALA A 27 -3.15 1.02 4.85
CA ALA A 27 -4.47 0.41 4.99
C ALA A 27 -5.23 0.98 6.20
N ARG A 28 -4.55 1.24 7.33
CA ARG A 28 -5.15 1.90 8.49
C ARG A 28 -5.60 3.33 8.17
N MET A 29 -4.78 4.11 7.46
CA MET A 29 -5.19 5.45 7.02
C MET A 29 -6.44 5.40 6.13
N LEU A 30 -6.49 4.46 5.18
CA LEU A 30 -7.66 4.26 4.33
C LEU A 30 -8.89 3.86 5.15
N SER A 31 -8.74 3.00 6.16
CA SER A 31 -9.81 2.65 7.10
C SER A 31 -10.29 3.85 7.94
N GLN A 32 -9.42 4.83 8.18
CA GLN A 32 -9.76 6.09 8.87
C GLN A 32 -10.42 7.12 7.94
N GLY A 33 -10.68 6.79 6.67
CA GLY A 33 -11.35 7.67 5.72
C GLY A 33 -10.42 8.57 4.90
N HIS A 34 -9.10 8.35 4.96
CA HIS A 34 -8.19 9.08 4.06
C HIS A 34 -8.48 8.73 2.60
N THR A 35 -8.37 9.73 1.73
CA THR A 35 -8.63 9.57 0.30
C THR A 35 -7.66 8.56 -0.33
N PRO A 36 -8.19 7.56 -1.07
CA PRO A 36 -7.36 6.66 -1.85
C PRO A 36 -6.74 7.39 -3.05
N ARG A 37 -5.47 7.09 -3.34
CA ARG A 37 -4.69 7.60 -4.47
C ARG A 37 -4.92 6.80 -5.76
N VAL A 38 -5.56 5.64 -5.64
CA VAL A 38 -5.97 4.78 -6.76
C VAL A 38 -7.42 4.40 -6.55
N GLU A 39 -8.24 4.53 -7.59
CA GLU A 39 -9.63 4.11 -7.55
C GLU A 39 -9.71 2.58 -7.32
N SER A 40 -10.38 2.19 -6.24
CA SER A 40 -10.46 0.79 -5.83
C SER A 40 -11.75 0.57 -5.08
N LYS A 41 -12.49 -0.47 -5.48
CA LYS A 41 -13.66 -1.00 -4.75
C LYS A 41 -13.26 -2.08 -3.74
N ASN A 42 -11.96 -2.29 -3.53
CA ASN A 42 -11.45 -3.36 -2.65
C ASN A 42 -11.30 -2.89 -1.20
N LYS A 43 -11.11 -3.86 -0.30
CA LYS A 43 -10.78 -3.60 1.11
C LYS A 43 -9.50 -2.76 1.22
N PRO A 44 -9.35 -1.94 2.28
CA PRO A 44 -8.21 -1.05 2.49
C PRO A 44 -6.83 -1.69 2.29
N GLY A 45 -6.62 -2.94 2.72
CA GLY A 45 -5.36 -3.65 2.52
C GLY A 45 -5.01 -3.87 1.04
N VAL A 46 -5.99 -4.29 0.23
CA VAL A 46 -5.78 -4.49 -1.21
C VAL A 46 -5.62 -3.15 -1.92
N THR A 47 -6.36 -2.12 -1.51
CA THR A 47 -6.20 -0.77 -2.05
C THR A 47 -4.80 -0.21 -1.75
N ALA A 48 -4.28 -0.40 -0.53
CA ALA A 48 -2.92 -0.01 -0.16
C ALA A 48 -1.85 -0.72 -1.02
N LEU A 49 -1.97 -2.04 -1.23
CA LEU A 49 -1.04 -2.78 -2.10
C LEU A 49 -1.11 -2.30 -3.56
N ARG A 50 -2.30 -1.98 -4.07
CA ARG A 50 -2.46 -1.40 -5.41
C ARG A 50 -1.83 -0.01 -5.53
N GLU A 51 -1.96 0.82 -4.49
CA GLU A 51 -1.29 2.12 -4.44
C GLU A 51 0.24 1.97 -4.38
N ILE A 52 0.75 0.96 -3.67
CA ILE A 52 2.18 0.66 -3.62
C ILE A 52 2.69 0.23 -4.99
N ALA A 53 2.07 -0.76 -5.62
CA ALA A 53 2.45 -1.21 -6.95
C ALA A 53 2.34 -0.10 -8.02
N ALA A 54 1.40 0.84 -7.87
CA ALA A 54 1.28 2.00 -8.75
C ALA A 54 2.32 3.11 -8.46
N GLY A 55 3.26 2.88 -7.53
CA GLY A 55 4.27 3.87 -7.11
C GLY A 55 3.67 5.09 -6.43
N LYS A 56 2.40 5.03 -5.99
CA LYS A 56 1.70 6.14 -5.33
C LYS A 56 1.95 6.16 -3.83
N VAL A 57 2.38 5.06 -3.22
CA VAL A 57 2.71 4.95 -1.80
C VAL A 57 3.96 4.09 -1.66
N GLY A 58 4.90 4.48 -0.81
CA GLY A 58 6.13 3.74 -0.61
C GLY A 58 6.65 3.71 0.83
N LEU A 59 7.97 3.60 0.98
CA LEU A 59 8.69 3.59 2.26
C LEU A 59 8.47 4.85 3.11
N GLU A 60 7.97 5.93 2.51
CA GLU A 60 7.57 7.14 3.22
C GLU A 60 6.51 6.88 4.32
N MET A 61 5.72 5.81 4.21
CA MET A 61 4.77 5.38 5.25
C MET A 61 5.46 4.96 6.55
N LEU A 62 6.73 4.56 6.49
CA LEU A 62 7.50 4.11 7.65
C LEU A 62 8.19 5.27 8.38
N LYS A 63 8.35 6.43 7.74
CA LYS A 63 9.04 7.60 8.32
C LYS A 63 8.26 8.25 9.47
N LYS A 64 6.97 7.94 9.63
CA LYS A 64 6.10 8.50 10.68
C LYS A 64 6.15 7.75 12.02
N VAL A 65 6.98 6.71 12.14
CA VAL A 65 7.08 5.88 13.35
C VAL A 65 8.24 6.31 14.25
N ASN A 66 9.02 7.30 13.84
CA ASN A 66 10.07 7.93 14.65
C ASN A 66 9.70 9.38 15.02
#